data_AF-A0A0N4XGE0-F1
#
_entry.id   AF-A0A0N4XGE0-F1
#
_cell.length_a   1.000
_cell.length_b   1.000
_cell.length_c   1.000
_cell.angle_alpha   90.00
_cell.angle_beta   90.00
_cell.angle_gamma   90.00
#
_symmetry.space_group_name_H-M   'P 1'
#
loop_
_entity.id
_entity.type
_entity.pdbx_description
1 polymer ?
#
loop_
_entity_poly.entity_id
_entity_poly.type
_entity_poly.pdbx_seq_one_letter_code
_entity_poly.pdbx_strand_id
1 'polypeptide(L)'
;MVCAEARDKGGKVRRCKQRPTGVKNCLFITVKDADVVDLAGRMVDFAQSSRQCRYLQRVLPVEDTAEVNLKKLNDMISKCVASHLKKKDDGSFPSYAMEFKARNNESVKKTDVLEMLGEAVNLVAPSAKVDLTGKLVLFYSVDNEST
;
A
#
# COMPACT_ATOMS: atom_id res chain seq x y z
N MET A 1 -25.75 1.05 4.84
CA MET A 1 -25.23 0.53 6.13
C MET A 1 -24.30 -0.63 5.84
N VAL A 2 -22.99 -0.38 5.75
CA VAL A 2 -21.96 -1.35 5.27
C VAL A 2 -21.80 -2.57 6.20
N CYS A 3 -22.39 -2.54 7.40
CA CYS A 3 -22.29 -3.61 8.39
C CYS A 3 -23.55 -4.50 8.52
N ALA A 4 -24.59 -4.30 7.71
CA ALA A 4 -25.79 -5.15 7.75
C ALA A 4 -25.49 -6.60 7.31
N GLU A 5 -24.56 -6.76 6.37
CA GLU A 5 -24.13 -8.05 5.81
C GLU A 5 -23.35 -8.92 6.81
N ALA A 6 -22.91 -8.36 7.94
CA ALA A 6 -22.08 -9.09 8.91
C ALA A 6 -22.88 -10.04 9.82
N ARG A 7 -24.22 -10.10 9.73
CA ARG A 7 -25.08 -10.85 10.66
C ARG A 7 -25.58 -12.21 10.18
N ASP A 8 -25.46 -12.57 8.90
CA ASP A 8 -26.15 -13.76 8.36
C ASP A 8 -25.44 -15.10 8.60
N LYS A 9 -26.14 -16.11 9.15
CA LYS A 9 -25.56 -17.38 9.69
C LYS A 9 -25.20 -18.44 8.63
N GLY A 10 -25.09 -18.08 7.35
CA GLY A 10 -24.42 -18.91 6.34
C GLY A 10 -22.90 -18.82 6.50
N GLY A 11 -22.14 -19.87 6.17
CA GLY A 11 -20.68 -19.93 6.37
C GLY A 11 -19.95 -18.67 5.89
N LYS A 12 -19.70 -17.72 6.80
CA LYS A 12 -19.23 -16.38 6.45
C LYS A 12 -17.79 -16.44 5.97
N VAL A 13 -17.59 -16.24 4.67
CA VAL A 13 -16.24 -15.95 4.14
C VAL A 13 -15.82 -14.60 4.72
N ARG A 14 -14.84 -14.65 5.63
CA ARG A 14 -14.30 -13.45 6.26
C ARG A 14 -13.45 -12.68 5.24
N ARG A 15 -14.10 -11.71 4.56
CA ARG A 15 -13.50 -10.86 3.51
C ARG A 15 -12.39 -9.95 4.04
N CYS A 16 -12.52 -9.47 5.28
CA CYS A 16 -11.51 -8.63 5.94
C CYS A 16 -10.88 -9.35 7.13
N LYS A 17 -9.55 -9.42 7.17
CA LYS A 17 -8.78 -10.01 8.27
C LYS A 17 -7.76 -9.01 8.79
N GLN A 18 -7.87 -8.63 10.06
CA GLN A 18 -6.84 -7.86 10.72
C GLN A 18 -5.57 -8.72 10.88
N ARG A 19 -4.41 -8.16 10.54
CA ARG A 19 -3.09 -8.78 10.72
C ARG A 19 -2.51 -8.33 12.07
N PRO A 20 -2.09 -9.26 12.94
CA PRO A 20 -1.48 -8.91 14.21
C PRO A 20 -0.01 -8.54 14.01
N THR A 21 0.27 -7.28 13.67
CA THR A 21 1.64 -6.82 13.35
C THR A 21 2.41 -6.28 14.56
N GLY A 22 1.76 -6.13 15.72
CA GLY A 22 2.35 -5.53 16.92
C GLY A 22 2.63 -4.01 16.82
N VAL A 23 2.37 -3.38 15.67
CA VAL A 23 2.55 -1.94 15.48
C VAL A 23 1.47 -1.17 16.25
N LYS A 24 1.90 -0.31 17.18
CA LYS A 24 0.98 0.53 17.96
C LYS A 24 0.33 1.60 17.07
N ASN A 25 -0.96 1.88 17.32
CA ASN A 25 -1.74 2.92 16.66
C ASN A 25 -1.86 2.79 15.13
N CYS A 26 -1.61 1.59 14.57
CA CYS A 26 -1.77 1.31 13.15
C CYS A 26 -2.46 -0.05 12.97
N LEU A 27 -3.57 -0.08 12.22
CA LEU A 27 -4.28 -1.31 11.92
C LEU A 27 -3.90 -1.78 10.51
N PHE A 28 -3.51 -3.05 10.41
CA PHE A 28 -3.27 -3.71 9.12
C PHE A 28 -4.43 -4.65 8.85
N ILE A 29 -5.10 -4.48 7.73
CA ILE A 29 -6.28 -5.27 7.35
C ILE A 29 -6.05 -5.81 5.95
N THR A 30 -5.96 -7.12 5.82
CA THR A 30 -5.97 -7.80 4.54
C THR A 30 -7.42 -7.96 4.08
N VAL A 31 -7.69 -7.59 2.83
CA VAL A 31 -8.99 -7.75 2.20
C VAL A 31 -8.86 -8.71 1.02
N LYS A 32 -9.82 -9.61 0.86
CA LYS A 32 -9.91 -10.49 -0.31
C LYS A 32 -10.89 -9.92 -1.32
N ASP A 33 -10.59 -10.10 -2.60
CA ASP A 33 -11.50 -9.81 -3.72
C ASP A 33 -12.00 -8.36 -3.73
N ALA A 34 -11.11 -7.41 -3.47
CA ALA A 34 -11.41 -5.99 -3.44
C ALA A 34 -10.30 -5.18 -4.11
N ASP A 35 -10.70 -4.13 -4.83
CA ASP A 35 -9.81 -3.03 -5.20
C ASP A 35 -9.53 -2.21 -3.94
N VAL A 36 -8.27 -2.26 -3.48
CA VAL A 36 -7.85 -1.61 -2.24
C VAL A 36 -7.84 -0.09 -2.33
N VAL A 37 -7.65 0.47 -3.54
CA VAL A 37 -7.61 1.91 -3.78
C VAL A 37 -9.03 2.47 -3.73
N ASP A 38 -9.97 1.84 -4.44
CA ASP A 38 -11.40 2.18 -4.37
C ASP A 38 -11.94 2.01 -2.94
N LEU A 39 -11.63 0.89 -2.29
CA LEU A 39 -12.06 0.64 -0.92
C LEU A 39 -11.53 1.71 0.05
N ALA A 40 -10.25 2.09 -0.08
CA ALA A 40 -9.67 3.15 0.73
C ALA A 40 -10.38 4.49 0.51
N GLY A 41 -10.71 4.84 -0.74
CA GLY A 41 -11.51 6.02 -1.08
C GLY A 41 -12.85 6.03 -0.35
N ARG A 42 -13.63 4.95 -0.48
CA ARG A 42 -14.92 4.80 0.21
C ARG A 42 -14.80 4.83 1.73
N MET A 43 -13.72 4.29 2.30
CA MET A 43 -13.46 4.36 3.74
C MET A 43 -13.21 5.80 4.20
N VAL A 44 -12.47 6.59 3.42
CA VAL A 44 -12.22 8.01 3.71
C VAL A 44 -13.54 8.79 3.64
N ASP A 45 -14.33 8.61 2.59
CA ASP A 45 -15.62 9.29 2.43
C ASP A 45 -16.59 8.97 3.58
N PHE A 46 -16.65 7.69 3.97
CA PHE A 46 -17.44 7.27 5.12
C PHE A 46 -16.91 7.86 6.43
N ALA A 47 -15.59 7.88 6.62
CA ALA A 47 -14.99 8.40 7.83
C ALA A 47 -15.20 9.91 8.00
N GLN A 48 -15.21 10.66 6.90
CA GLN A 48 -15.49 12.09 6.89
C GLN A 48 -16.97 12.40 7.15
N SER A 49 -17.88 11.55 6.69
CA SER A 49 -19.34 11.73 6.88
C SER A 49 -19.88 11.13 8.18
N SER A 50 -19.12 10.29 8.88
CA SER A 50 -19.57 9.57 10.09
C SER A 50 -18.77 9.91 11.34
N ARG A 51 -19.47 10.30 12.42
CA ARG A 51 -18.87 10.54 13.75
C ARG A 51 -18.24 9.28 14.39
N GLN A 52 -18.57 8.10 13.89
CA GLN A 52 -18.05 6.83 14.41
C GLN A 52 -16.57 6.61 14.09
N CYS A 53 -16.02 7.33 13.11
CA CYS A 53 -14.65 7.19 12.64
C CYS A 53 -13.70 8.30 13.15
N ARG A 54 -14.08 9.06 14.18
CA ARG A 54 -13.33 10.24 14.67
C ARG A 54 -11.86 10.00 15.06
N TYR A 55 -11.46 8.74 15.29
CA TYR A 55 -10.09 8.38 15.63
C TYR A 55 -9.26 7.91 14.43
N LEU A 56 -9.88 7.72 13.26
CA LEU A 56 -9.20 7.32 12.04
C LEU A 56 -8.57 8.55 11.38
N GLN A 57 -7.26 8.73 11.55
CA GLN A 57 -6.54 9.88 11.02
C GLN A 57 -6.16 9.73 9.53
N ARG A 58 -5.88 8.50 9.09
CA ARG A 58 -5.42 8.22 7.73
C ARG A 58 -5.77 6.79 7.33
N VAL A 59 -6.15 6.62 6.06
CA VAL A 59 -6.25 5.32 5.39
C VAL A 59 -5.19 5.27 4.30
N LEU A 60 -4.43 4.19 4.25
CA LEU A 60 -3.41 3.96 3.24
C LEU A 60 -3.78 2.69 2.47
N PRO A 61 -4.11 2.79 1.17
CA PRO A 61 -4.25 1.59 0.35
C PRO A 61 -2.89 0.93 0.20
N VAL A 62 -2.84 -0.39 0.37
CA VAL A 62 -1.64 -1.21 0.19
C VAL A 62 -1.98 -2.30 -0.81
N GLU A 63 -1.39 -2.22 -2.00
CA GLU A 63 -1.68 -3.13 -3.12
C GLU A 63 -0.91 -4.45 -3.00
N ASP A 64 0.36 -4.37 -2.61
CA ASP A 64 1.25 -5.52 -2.49
C ASP A 64 1.99 -5.49 -1.13
N THR A 65 2.32 -6.67 -0.63
CA THR A 65 3.13 -6.88 0.59
C THR A 65 4.13 -8.00 0.34
N ALA A 66 5.32 -7.91 0.92
CA ALA A 66 6.33 -8.96 0.81
C ALA A 66 7.01 -9.19 2.17
N GLU A 67 7.57 -10.38 2.34
CA GLU A 67 8.52 -10.65 3.41
C GLU A 67 9.75 -9.75 3.29
N VAL A 68 10.42 -9.53 4.42
CA VAL A 68 11.58 -8.64 4.52
C VAL A 68 12.83 -9.31 3.93
N ASN A 69 12.91 -9.25 2.60
CA ASN A 69 14.03 -9.76 1.82
C ASN A 69 14.25 -8.80 0.64
N LEU A 70 15.48 -8.29 0.47
CA LEU A 70 15.80 -7.31 -0.57
C LEU A 70 15.42 -7.77 -1.98
N LYS A 71 15.60 -9.05 -2.30
CA LYS A 71 15.18 -9.61 -3.59
C LYS A 71 13.67 -9.55 -3.77
N LYS A 72 12.90 -10.00 -2.78
CA LYS A 72 11.43 -9.96 -2.82
C LYS A 72 10.91 -8.51 -2.88
N LEU A 73 11.57 -7.59 -2.19
CA LEU A 73 11.27 -6.16 -2.25
C LEU A 73 11.54 -5.61 -3.66
N ASN A 74 12.68 -5.94 -4.26
CA ASN A 74 13.00 -5.49 -5.62
C ASN A 74 11.99 -6.00 -6.65
N ASP A 75 11.61 -7.27 -6.56
CA ASP A 75 10.61 -7.88 -7.45
C ASP A 75 9.25 -7.16 -7.31
N MET A 76 8.83 -6.87 -6.07
CA MET A 76 7.60 -6.14 -5.78
C MET A 76 7.65 -4.71 -6.33
N ILE A 77 8.74 -3.98 -6.08
CA ILE A 77 8.93 -2.61 -6.57
C ILE A 77 8.88 -2.59 -8.09
N SER A 78 9.61 -3.49 -8.75
CA SER A 78 9.64 -3.59 -10.21
C SER A 78 8.26 -3.86 -10.80
N LYS A 79 7.49 -4.78 -10.19
CA LYS A 79 6.11 -5.07 -10.59
C LYS A 79 5.18 -3.86 -10.39
N CYS A 80 5.32 -3.15 -9.27
CA CYS A 80 4.55 -1.95 -8.97
C CYS A 80 4.84 -0.84 -10.00
N VAL A 81 6.12 -0.56 -10.27
CA VAL A 81 6.55 0.42 -11.27
C VAL A 81 6.01 0.07 -12.67
N ALA A 82 6.16 -1.18 -13.11
CA ALA A 82 5.63 -1.64 -14.40
C ALA A 82 4.11 -1.53 -14.52
N SER A 83 3.40 -1.66 -13.39
CA SER A 83 1.94 -1.59 -13.37
C SER A 83 1.42 -0.15 -13.46
N HIS A 84 2.10 0.79 -12.80
CA HIS A 84 1.65 2.18 -12.63
C HIS A 84 2.33 3.19 -13.57
N LEU A 85 3.59 2.98 -13.93
CA LEU A 85 4.34 3.85 -14.85
C LEU A 85 4.26 3.35 -16.30
N LYS A 86 3.03 3.13 -16.77
CA LYS A 86 2.77 2.78 -18.17
C LYS A 86 2.80 4.04 -19.03
N LYS A 87 3.37 3.90 -20.23
CA LYS A 87 3.35 4.96 -21.24
C LYS A 87 1.89 5.26 -21.61
N LYS A 88 1.52 6.54 -21.57
CA LYS A 88 0.22 7.03 -21.99
C LYS A 88 0.13 7.08 -23.51
N ASP A 89 -1.06 7.28 -24.04
CA ASP A 89 -1.32 7.38 -25.48
C ASP A 89 -0.56 8.56 -26.13
N ASP A 90 -0.30 9.63 -25.37
CA ASP A 90 0.49 10.79 -25.79
C ASP A 90 2.01 10.53 -25.78
N GLY A 91 2.42 9.33 -25.39
CA GLY A 91 3.80 8.90 -25.30
C GLY A 91 4.55 9.36 -24.04
N SER A 92 3.89 10.06 -23.13
CA SER A 92 4.45 10.49 -21.84
C SER A 92 4.31 9.42 -20.76
N PHE A 93 5.13 9.51 -19.71
CA PHE A 93 4.98 8.69 -18.50
C PHE A 93 4.35 9.51 -17.37
N PRO A 94 3.56 8.87 -16.49
CA PRO A 94 3.11 9.48 -15.25
C PRO A 94 4.28 9.96 -14.38
N SER A 95 4.06 11.04 -13.63
CA SER A 95 4.97 11.42 -12.55
C SER A 95 4.78 10.51 -11.34
N TYR A 96 5.79 10.41 -10.49
CA TYR A 96 5.76 9.55 -9.31
C TYR A 96 6.42 10.21 -8.10
N ALA A 97 5.99 9.77 -6.91
CA ALA A 97 6.67 10.05 -5.66
C ALA A 97 7.06 8.73 -4.97
N MET A 98 7.85 8.83 -3.91
CA MET A 98 8.13 7.71 -3.03
C MET A 98 8.13 8.18 -1.59
N GLU A 99 7.35 7.52 -0.76
CA GLU A 99 7.37 7.72 0.69
C GLU A 99 7.76 6.41 1.36
N PHE A 100 8.93 6.40 1.98
CA PHE A 100 9.42 5.25 2.74
C PHE A 100 9.02 5.42 4.21
N LYS A 101 8.15 4.54 4.73
CA LYS A 101 7.75 4.51 6.15
C LYS A 101 8.21 3.24 6.87
N ALA A 102 9.12 3.35 7.84
CA ALA A 102 9.54 2.24 8.69
C ALA A 102 8.68 2.10 9.93
N ARG A 103 8.23 0.87 10.22
CA ARG A 103 7.76 0.45 11.55
C ARG A 103 8.36 -0.92 11.86
N ASN A 104 8.87 -1.09 13.07
CA ASN A 104 9.52 -2.32 13.54
C ASN A 104 10.60 -2.87 12.58
N ASN A 105 11.38 -1.97 11.96
CA ASN A 105 12.36 -2.33 10.94
C ASN A 105 13.78 -2.23 11.51
N GLU A 106 14.49 -3.36 11.53
CA GLU A 106 15.89 -3.41 11.97
C GLU A 106 16.86 -3.68 10.81
N SER A 107 16.37 -4.05 9.62
CA SER A 107 17.20 -4.64 8.55
C SER A 107 17.17 -3.92 7.21
N VAL A 108 16.13 -3.15 6.86
CA VAL A 108 16.02 -2.51 5.54
C VAL A 108 16.37 -1.03 5.60
N LYS A 109 17.37 -0.59 4.83
CA LYS A 109 17.71 0.84 4.77
C LYS A 109 16.87 1.55 3.72
N LYS A 110 16.58 2.82 3.98
CA LYS A 110 15.89 3.71 3.03
C LYS A 110 16.64 3.84 1.71
N THR A 111 17.97 3.92 1.79
CA THR A 111 18.88 4.05 0.64
C THR A 111 18.71 2.90 -0.33
N ASP A 112 18.72 1.66 0.19
CA ASP A 112 18.63 0.46 -0.63
C ASP A 112 17.30 0.42 -1.39
N VAL A 113 16.20 0.82 -0.75
CA VAL A 113 14.87 0.88 -1.39
C VAL A 113 14.76 2.01 -2.41
N LEU A 114 15.42 3.14 -2.17
CA LEU A 114 15.49 4.23 -3.14
C LEU A 114 16.29 3.83 -4.38
N GLU A 115 17.41 3.13 -4.21
CA GLU A 115 18.24 2.61 -5.29
C GLU A 115 17.47 1.60 -6.14
N MET A 116 16.84 0.60 -5.51
CA MET A 116 15.99 -0.39 -6.18
C MET A 116 14.85 0.28 -6.98
N LEU A 117 14.20 1.30 -6.41
CA LEU A 117 13.17 2.05 -7.13
C LEU A 117 13.75 2.84 -8.31
N GLY A 118 14.89 3.50 -8.12
CA GLY A 118 15.56 4.26 -9.18
C GLY A 118 15.94 3.37 -10.36
N GLU A 119 16.50 2.19 -10.08
CA GLU A 119 16.83 1.19 -11.11
C GLU A 119 15.57 0.72 -11.86
N ALA A 120 14.50 0.38 -11.14
CA ALA A 120 13.25 -0.06 -11.75
C ALA A 120 12.61 1.03 -12.63
N VAL A 121 12.58 2.28 -12.18
CA VAL A 121 12.04 3.40 -12.96
C VAL A 121 12.89 3.68 -14.19
N ASN A 122 14.22 3.70 -14.07
CA ASN A 122 15.11 3.91 -15.21
C ASN A 122 14.95 2.82 -16.28
N LEU A 123 14.67 1.59 -15.88
CA LEU A 123 14.43 0.49 -16.81
C LEU A 123 13.07 0.59 -17.51
N VAL A 124 12.01 0.91 -16.78
CA VAL A 124 10.62 0.86 -17.28
C VAL A 124 10.17 2.18 -17.91
N ALA A 125 10.53 3.30 -17.29
CA ALA A 125 10.02 4.63 -17.58
C ALA A 125 11.13 5.69 -17.40
N PRO A 126 12.20 5.66 -18.21
CA PRO A 126 13.38 6.51 -18.02
C PRO A 126 13.12 8.02 -18.11
N SER A 127 12.01 8.43 -18.72
CA SER A 127 11.59 9.84 -18.80
C SER A 127 10.48 10.22 -17.80
N ALA A 128 10.09 9.30 -16.90
CA ALA A 128 9.20 9.63 -15.80
C ALA A 128 9.85 10.65 -14.87
N LYS A 129 9.06 11.62 -14.41
CA LYS A 129 9.54 12.68 -13.53
C LYS A 129 9.15 12.40 -12.08
N VAL A 130 10.10 12.60 -11.18
CA VAL A 130 9.80 12.65 -9.74
C VAL A 130 9.01 13.93 -9.47
N ASP A 131 7.84 13.77 -8.87
CA ASP A 131 7.00 14.85 -8.38
C ASP A 131 6.61 14.54 -6.93
N LEU A 132 7.22 15.24 -5.98
CA LEU A 132 7.00 15.04 -4.55
C LEU A 132 5.61 15.47 -4.08
N THR A 133 4.84 16.15 -4.95
CA THR A 133 3.42 16.46 -4.72
C THR A 133 2.48 15.42 -5.35
N GLY A 134 3.00 14.54 -6.22
CA GLY A 134 2.28 13.50 -6.94
C GLY A 134 2.11 12.19 -6.16
N LYS A 135 1.05 11.43 -6.49
CA LYS A 135 0.60 10.22 -5.78
C LYS A 135 1.27 8.94 -6.30
N LEU A 136 2.45 8.61 -5.80
CA LEU A 136 2.85 7.20 -5.67
C LEU A 136 3.47 7.02 -4.29
N VAL A 137 2.96 6.05 -3.54
CA VAL A 137 3.34 5.89 -2.13
C VAL A 137 3.60 4.41 -1.85
N LEU A 138 4.88 4.03 -1.87
CA LEU A 138 5.35 2.69 -1.55
C LEU A 138 5.48 2.52 -0.03
N PHE A 139 4.43 2.02 0.62
CA PHE A 139 4.48 1.66 2.03
C PHE A 139 5.09 0.28 2.23
N TYR A 140 6.07 0.19 3.13
CA TYR A 140 6.53 -1.07 3.67
C TYR A 140 6.25 -1.09 5.18
N SER A 141 5.91 -2.25 5.71
CA SER A 141 5.85 -2.49 7.16
C SER A 141 6.56 -3.79 7.40
N VAL A 142 7.47 -3.81 8.37
CA VAL A 142 8.15 -5.04 8.78
C VAL A 142 7.27 -5.72 9.81
N ASP A 143 6.87 -6.95 9.49
CA ASP A 143 6.28 -7.87 10.46
C ASP A 143 7.39 -8.36 11.39
N ASN A 144 7.17 -8.19 12.69
CA ASN A 144 7.90 -8.94 13.70
C ASN A 144 7.17 -10.29 13.80
N GLU A 145 7.76 -11.37 13.30
CA GLU A 145 7.37 -12.70 13.76
C GLU A 145 7.62 -12.73 15.26
N SER A 146 6.54 -12.61 16.03
CA SER A 146 6.59 -12.79 17.47
C SER A 146 6.49 -14.29 17.73
N THR A 147 7.63 -14.88 18.08
CA THR A 147 7.83 -16.20 18.73
C THR A 147 7.39 -17.46 18.02
#